data_AF-A0A1J5E7G1-F1
#
_entry.id   AF-A0A1J5E7G1-F1
#
_cell.length_a   1.000
_cell.length_b   1.000
_cell.length_c   1.000
_cell.angle_alpha   90.00
_cell.angle_beta   90.00
_cell.angle_gamma   90.00
#
_symmetry.space_group_name_H-M   'P 1'
#
loop_
_entity.id
_entity.type
_entity.pdbx_description
1 polymer ?
#
loop_
_entity_poly.entity_id
_entity_poly.type
_entity_poly.pdbx_seq_one_letter_code
_entity_poly.pdbx_strand_id
1 'polypeptide(L)'
;MWANSGPAFLDVLNDLKPQHIIALGRALWDNLPSIGRQGPGIQSCGETKDTWIYPYEGGEALSTWVYHPSSPKGASTLSVHPYVKELMLTEFSAAEEKQNN
;
A
#
# COMPACT_ATOMS: atom_id res chain seq x y z
N MET A 1 19.86 1.99 -5.75
CA MET A 1 19.45 3.05 -4.81
C MET A 1 18.20 2.62 -4.04
N TRP A 2 17.13 2.20 -4.72
CA TRP A 2 15.89 1.69 -4.09
C TRP A 2 16.07 0.47 -3.19
N ALA A 3 16.90 -0.51 -3.59
CA ALA A 3 17.13 -1.72 -2.77
C ALA A 3 17.63 -1.44 -1.34
N ASN A 4 18.30 -0.29 -1.14
CA ASN A 4 18.84 0.08 0.17
C ASN A 4 17.80 0.75 1.09
N SER A 5 16.62 1.12 0.58
CA SER A 5 15.57 1.75 1.40
C SER A 5 14.68 0.75 2.13
N GLY A 6 14.86 -0.55 1.91
CA GLY A 6 14.07 -1.60 2.55
C GLY A 6 14.06 -1.55 4.08
N PRO A 7 15.23 -1.53 4.75
CA PRO A 7 15.30 -1.43 6.21
C PRO A 7 14.60 -0.17 6.75
N ALA A 8 14.91 1.00 6.18
CA ALA A 8 14.30 2.26 6.61
C ALA A 8 12.80 2.31 6.39
N PHE A 9 12.29 1.67 5.32
CA PHE A 9 10.86 1.53 5.09
C PHE A 9 10.20 0.71 6.19
N LEU A 10 10.79 -0.43 6.57
CA LEU A 10 10.27 -1.28 7.65
C LEU A 10 10.31 -0.57 9.01
N ASP A 11 11.38 0.17 9.31
CA ASP A 11 11.49 0.97 10.53
C ASP A 11 10.32 1.95 10.65
N VAL A 12 9.99 2.65 9.56
CA VAL A 12 8.84 3.56 9.51
C VAL A 12 7.51 2.84 9.73
N LEU A 13 7.34 1.62 9.19
CA LEU A 13 6.12 0.85 9.42
C LEU A 13 5.98 0.39 10.88
N ASN A 14 7.08 -0.05 11.49
CA ASN A 14 7.09 -0.46 12.90
C ASN A 14 6.79 0.72 13.84
N ASP A 15 7.29 1.91 13.50
CA ASP A 15 7.09 3.13 14.29
C ASP A 15 5.66 3.68 14.15
N LEU A 16 5.14 3.77 12.92
CA LEU A 16 3.85 4.42 12.65
C LEU A 16 2.66 3.47 12.75
N LYS A 17 2.88 2.16 12.62
CA LYS A 17 1.85 1.12 12.60
C LYS A 17 0.65 1.46 11.71
N PRO A 18 0.88 1.82 10.44
CA PRO A 18 -0.21 2.30 9.59
C PRO A 18 -1.12 1.15 9.16
N GLN A 19 -2.42 1.42 9.04
CA GLN A 19 -3.34 0.45 8.41
C GLN A 19 -3.26 0.49 6.87
N HIS A 20 -2.90 1.65 6.30
CA HIS A 20 -2.92 1.88 4.87
C HIS A 20 -1.69 2.67 4.41
N ILE A 21 -1.15 2.34 3.25
CA ILE A 21 -0.02 3.02 2.60
C ILE A 21 -0.41 3.43 1.19
N ILE A 22 -0.14 4.68 0.82
CA ILE A 22 -0.36 5.17 -0.54
C ILE A 22 0.99 5.45 -1.19
N ALA A 23 1.32 4.69 -2.24
CA ALA A 23 2.46 4.97 -3.09
C ALA A 23 2.12 6.06 -4.12
N LEU A 24 2.86 7.16 -4.09
CA LEU A 24 2.68 8.27 -5.02
C LEU A 24 3.48 8.01 -6.31
N GLY A 25 2.80 7.46 -7.31
CA GLY A 25 3.34 7.17 -8.64
C GLY A 25 3.79 5.73 -8.84
N ARG A 26 3.72 5.30 -10.10
CA ARG A 26 4.01 3.93 -10.52
C ARG A 26 5.48 3.54 -10.32
N ALA A 27 6.41 4.47 -10.57
CA ALA A 27 7.84 4.21 -10.39
C ALA A 27 8.20 3.86 -8.94
N LEU A 28 7.58 4.54 -7.96
CA LEU A 28 7.78 4.19 -6.54
C LEU A 28 7.19 2.82 -6.24
N TRP A 29 5.95 2.57 -6.68
CA TRP A 29 5.27 1.28 -6.50
C TRP A 29 6.10 0.09 -6.98
N ASP A 30 6.63 0.17 -8.20
CA ASP A 30 7.43 -0.92 -8.79
C ASP A 30 8.78 -1.13 -8.09
N ASN A 31 9.18 -0.21 -7.22
CA ASN A 31 10.45 -0.26 -6.46
C ASN A 31 10.25 -0.36 -4.95
N LEU A 32 9.02 -0.54 -4.45
CA LEU A 32 8.79 -0.79 -3.04
C LEU A 32 9.39 -2.14 -2.62
N PRO A 33 9.77 -2.31 -1.34
CA PRO A 33 10.27 -3.58 -0.85
C PRO A 33 9.29 -4.74 -1.11
N SER A 34 9.81 -5.95 -1.34
CA SER A 34 9.00 -7.13 -1.62
C SER A 34 8.67 -7.98 -0.37
N ILE A 35 8.94 -7.48 0.84
CA ILE A 35 8.79 -8.18 2.13
C ILE A 35 7.34 -8.52 2.53
N GLY A 36 6.38 -8.28 1.63
CA GLY A 36 4.95 -8.47 1.88
C GLY A 36 4.33 -9.55 1.00
N ARG A 37 3.02 -9.46 0.82
CA ARG A 37 2.25 -10.35 -0.05
C ARG A 37 1.24 -9.58 -0.90
N GLN A 38 0.77 -10.20 -1.97
CA GLN A 38 -0.34 -9.67 -2.76
C GLN A 38 -1.58 -9.53 -1.88
N GLY A 39 -2.23 -8.36 -1.95
CA GLY A 39 -3.51 -8.11 -1.29
C GLY A 39 -4.71 -8.26 -2.23
N PRO A 40 -5.94 -7.98 -1.74
CA PRO A 40 -7.12 -7.94 -2.59
C PRO A 40 -7.04 -6.78 -3.58
N GLY A 41 -7.31 -7.03 -4.87
CA GLY A 41 -7.37 -5.95 -5.86
C GLY A 41 -8.48 -4.96 -5.53
N ILE A 42 -8.21 -3.65 -5.64
CA ILE A 42 -9.22 -2.60 -5.45
C ILE A 42 -9.83 -2.22 -6.79
N GLN A 43 -11.16 -2.10 -6.84
CA GLN A 43 -11.88 -1.72 -8.06
C GLN A 43 -12.42 -0.30 -7.93
N SER A 44 -12.02 0.57 -8.86
CA SER A 44 -12.58 1.92 -8.91
C SER A 44 -12.57 2.47 -10.33
N CYS A 45 -13.61 3.21 -10.69
CA CYS A 45 -13.75 3.82 -12.02
C CYS A 45 -13.62 2.83 -13.20
N GLY A 46 -13.98 1.56 -13.01
CA GLY A 46 -13.88 0.52 -14.04
C GLY A 46 -12.47 -0.05 -14.24
N GLU A 47 -11.51 0.34 -13.39
CA GLU A 47 -10.16 -0.21 -13.38
C GLU A 47 -9.89 -0.95 -12.06
N THR A 48 -9.16 -2.06 -12.15
CA THR A 48 -8.64 -2.77 -10.98
C THR A 48 -7.19 -2.35 -10.75
N LYS A 49 -6.85 -2.00 -9.50
CA LYS A 49 -5.46 -1.79 -9.08
C LYS A 49 -4.99 -2.93 -8.18
N ASP A 50 -3.74 -3.29 -8.39
CA ASP A 50 -3.03 -4.20 -7.49
C ASP A 50 -2.85 -3.58 -6.11
N THR A 51 -2.84 -4.44 -5.11
CA THR A 51 -2.49 -4.07 -3.74
C THR A 51 -1.45 -5.01 -3.17
N TRP A 52 -0.77 -4.52 -2.14
CA TRP A 52 0.27 -5.24 -1.44
C TRP A 52 0.10 -5.06 0.06
N ILE A 53 0.24 -6.14 0.82
CA ILE A 53 0.13 -6.12 2.28
C ILE A 53 1.54 -6.21 2.86
N TYR A 54 1.91 -5.20 3.63
CA TYR A 54 3.20 -5.10 4.30
C TYR A 54 3.08 -5.48 5.77
N PRO A 55 3.78 -6.54 6.24
CA PRO A 55 3.82 -6.87 7.65
C PRO A 55 4.73 -5.89 8.42
N TYR A 56 4.37 -5.62 9.67
CA TYR A 56 5.18 -4.92 10.65
C TYR A 56 4.91 -5.48 12.05
N GLU A 57 5.65 -5.05 13.07
CA GLU A 57 5.47 -5.54 14.42
C GLU A 57 4.07 -5.22 14.99
N GLY A 58 3.26 -6.27 15.17
CA GLY A 58 1.91 -6.17 15.71
C GLY A 58 0.83 -5.78 14.71
N GLY A 59 1.09 -5.85 13.40
CA GLY A 59 0.05 -5.59 12.40
C GLY A 59 0.52 -5.66 10.96
N GLU A 60 -0.35 -5.21 10.07
CA GLU A 60 -0.09 -5.19 8.63
C GLU A 60 -0.73 -3.95 7.99
N ALA A 61 -0.15 -3.48 6.90
CA ALA A 61 -0.61 -2.33 6.16
C ALA A 61 -0.97 -2.71 4.72
N LEU A 62 -2.17 -2.35 4.27
CA LEU A 62 -2.56 -2.50 2.86
C LEU A 62 -2.07 -1.31 2.05
N SER A 63 -1.47 -1.58 0.90
CA SER A 63 -0.90 -0.58 0.02
C SER A 63 -1.44 -0.67 -1.40
N THR A 64 -1.55 0.48 -2.04
CA THR A 64 -1.73 0.61 -3.49
C THR A 64 -1.01 1.86 -3.99
N TRP A 65 -1.03 2.09 -5.29
CA TRP A 65 -0.46 3.28 -5.92
C TRP A 65 -1.51 4.18 -6.58
N VAL A 66 -1.26 5.48 -6.50
CA VAL A 66 -2.03 6.52 -7.21
C VAL A 66 -1.12 7.33 -8.11
N TYR A 67 -1.69 8.10 -9.05
CA TYR A 67 -0.89 9.00 -9.86
C TYR A 67 -0.18 10.04 -8.98
N HIS A 68 1.09 10.31 -9.26
CA HIS A 68 1.87 11.27 -8.49
C HIS A 68 1.27 12.69 -8.63
N PRO A 69 1.16 13.49 -7.56
CA PRO A 69 0.52 14.81 -7.59
C PRO A 69 1.11 15.81 -8.59
N SER A 70 2.39 15.64 -8.96
CA SER A 70 3.05 16.48 -9.99
C SER A 70 2.62 16.15 -11.42
N SER A 71 1.85 15.07 -11.64
CA SER A 71 1.31 14.70 -12.96
C SER A 71 -0.10 15.28 -13.14
N PRO A 72 -0.55 15.58 -14.37
CA PRO A 72 -1.91 16.08 -14.60
C PRO A 72 -3.01 15.16 -14.03
N LYS A 73 -2.80 13.84 -14.10
CA LYS A 73 -3.72 12.87 -13.51
C LYS A 73 -3.69 12.89 -11.97
N GLY A 74 -2.52 12.98 -11.35
CA GLY A 74 -2.42 12.99 -9.88
C GLY A 74 -2.87 14.31 -9.24
N ALA A 75 -2.81 15.42 -9.97
CA ALA A 75 -3.36 16.69 -9.53
C ALA A 75 -4.91 16.71 -9.52
N SER A 76 -5.55 15.77 -10.20
CA SER A 76 -7.01 15.66 -10.26
C SER A 76 -7.55 14.80 -9.13
N THR A 77 -8.35 15.40 -8.25
CA THR A 77 -9.08 14.69 -7.20
C THR A 77 -9.95 13.57 -7.77
N LEU A 78 -10.54 13.76 -8.95
CA LEU A 78 -11.37 12.74 -9.62
C LEU A 78 -10.59 11.48 -10.00
N SER A 79 -9.27 11.60 -10.20
CA SER A 79 -8.40 10.47 -10.56
C SER A 79 -7.73 9.80 -9.37
N VAL A 80 -7.69 10.45 -8.20
CA VAL A 80 -6.99 9.95 -7.01
C VAL A 80 -7.99 9.52 -5.92
N HIS A 81 -8.98 10.36 -5.63
CA HIS A 81 -9.90 10.18 -4.51
C HIS A 81 -10.65 8.84 -4.53
N PRO A 82 -11.18 8.35 -5.68
CA PRO A 82 -11.90 7.08 -5.70
C PRO A 82 -11.05 5.90 -5.22
N TYR A 83 -9.76 5.85 -5.62
CA TYR A 83 -8.86 4.79 -5.20
C TYR A 83 -8.42 4.92 -3.74
N VAL A 84 -8.21 6.14 -3.24
CA VAL A 84 -7.91 6.37 -1.83
C VAL A 84 -9.08 5.94 -0.96
N LYS A 85 -10.31 6.30 -1.35
CA LYS A 85 -11.52 5.88 -0.66
C LYS A 85 -11.67 4.36 -0.66
N GLU A 86 -11.48 3.72 -1.81
CA GLU A 86 -11.59 2.27 -1.93
C GLU A 86 -10.54 1.55 -1.06
N LEU A 87 -9.29 2.04 -1.07
CA LEU A 87 -8.23 1.52 -0.20
C LEU A 87 -8.64 1.56 1.28
N MET A 88 -9.22 2.67 1.75
CA MET A 88 -9.62 2.82 3.15
C MET A 88 -10.87 2.00 3.53
N LEU A 89 -11.68 1.60 2.56
CA LEU A 89 -12.86 0.75 2.77
C LEU A 89 -12.54 -0.74 2.59
N THR A 90 -11.35 -1.05 2.06
CA THR A 90 -10.96 -2.43 1.78
C THR A 90 -10.56 -3.12 3.09
N GLU A 91 -11.37 -4.07 3.51
CA GLU A 91 -11.03 -4.96 4.60
C GLU A 91 -9.95 -5.95 4.15
N PHE A 92 -8.91 -6.11 4.96
CA PHE A 92 -7.86 -7.11 4.76
C PHE A 92 -7.47 -7.67 6.13
N SER A 93 -7.40 -9.00 6.24
CA SER A 93 -7.08 -9.64 7.52
C SER A 93 -5.57 -9.72 7.72
N ALA A 94 -5.14 -9.39 8.94
CA ALA A 94 -3.84 -9.79 9.45
C ALA A 94 -3.75 -11.32 9.39
N ALA A 95 -2.66 -11.86 8.85
CA ALA A 95 -2.45 -13.30 8.88
C ALA A 95 -2.53 -13.79 10.34
N GLU A 96 -3.43 -14.74 10.61
CA GLU A 96 -3.61 -15.30 11.95
C GLU A 96 -2.27 -15.82 12.49
N GLU A 97 -1.85 -15.32 13.66
CA GLU A 97 -0.81 -15.97 14.44
C GLU A 97 -1.24 -17.41 14.69
N LYS A 98 -0.54 -18.36 14.07
CA LYS A 98 -0.65 -19.76 14.45
C LYS A 98 -0.19 -19.87 15.90
N GLN A 99 -1.14 -19.86 16.83
CA GLN A 99 -0.95 -20.31 18.20
C GLN A 99 -0.53 -21.78 18.17
N ASN A 100 0.77 -22.03 18.20
CA ASN A 100 1.32 -23.33 18.55
C ASN A 100 1.17 -23.49 20.07
N ASN A 101 0.13 -24.22 20.49
CA ASN A 101 0.00 -24.77 21.84
C ASN A 101 0.25 -26.28 21.77
#